data_AF-A0A5N5TBK9-F1
#
_entry.id   AF-A0A5N5TBK9-F1
#
_cell.length_a   1.000
_cell.length_b   1.000
_cell.length_c   1.000
_cell.angle_alpha   90.00
_cell.angle_beta   90.00
_cell.angle_gamma   90.00
#
_symmetry.space_group_name_H-M   'P 1'
#
loop_
_entity.id
_entity.type
_entity.pdbx_description
1 polymer ?
#
loop_
_entity_poly.entity_id
_entity_poly.type
_entity_poly.pdbx_seq_one_letter_code
_entity_poly.pdbx_strand_id
1 'polypeptide(L)'
;MLRRSFTLCTHHTKLYINTIQKCSVHIHSFTRNMQLISNDKVSEINGLEVLDPRVNSRPLTLLYTWMLAKDKHVIKYSKFYLDRGIEVLRVRLSLFDLLRPTKGSQVVAEQMLQFLHANPNFGPLTVHGFSAGGYLFCESMVKVVDNMDLHGPLLKRFVGQIWDSVGDIYQIPYGLPRAVTSNEVLQRSMEKYLRWYMNFNYETATRHYERSSDMMHENTLNVPGLFIFSKVDTSFRRVCQYASGSQMGGKWKNYLIFQEKCLLVVLCTTFQRHWELMIFYRNVYQFLMVYTKCFADSPHVSHYLKYKREYEDELTAFLEKVGMLSSSKDRAVLS
;
A
#
# COMPACT_ATOMS: atom_id res chain seq x y z
N MET A 1 65.06 40.12 -3.59
CA MET A 1 65.96 39.07 -4.10
C MET A 1 65.55 37.72 -3.53
N LEU A 2 65.05 36.85 -4.42
CA LEU A 2 65.01 35.38 -4.42
C LEU A 2 64.80 34.61 -3.11
N ARG A 3 63.57 34.08 -2.91
CA ARG A 3 63.28 32.89 -2.08
C ARG A 3 63.37 31.63 -2.96
N ARG A 4 64.11 30.62 -2.48
CA ARG A 4 64.33 29.32 -3.14
C ARG A 4 63.06 28.47 -3.13
N SER A 5 62.69 27.95 -4.29
CA SER A 5 61.70 26.88 -4.47
C SER A 5 62.35 25.52 -4.21
N PHE A 6 61.66 24.65 -3.46
CA PHE A 6 61.89 23.22 -3.44
C PHE A 6 60.72 22.53 -4.14
N THR A 7 61.05 21.79 -5.19
CA THR A 7 60.14 20.93 -5.94
C THR A 7 60.04 19.59 -5.22
N LEU A 8 58.83 19.09 -4.94
CA LEU A 8 58.62 17.68 -4.62
C LEU A 8 57.47 17.11 -5.45
N CYS A 9 57.71 15.87 -5.87
CA CYS A 9 57.05 15.08 -6.89
C CYS A 9 55.53 14.90 -6.67
N THR A 10 54.75 15.04 -7.75
CA THR A 10 53.28 14.86 -7.76
C THR A 10 52.92 13.38 -7.98
N HIS A 11 52.38 12.73 -6.96
CA HIS A 11 51.57 11.53 -7.15
C HIS A 11 50.10 11.93 -7.36
N HIS A 12 49.60 11.72 -8.58
CA HIS A 12 48.19 11.87 -8.93
C HIS A 12 47.36 10.73 -8.31
N THR A 13 46.74 11.00 -7.16
CA THR A 13 45.63 10.19 -6.67
C THR A 13 44.34 10.77 -7.25
N LYS A 14 43.72 10.09 -8.23
CA LYS A 14 42.38 10.42 -8.72
C LYS A 14 41.37 10.18 -7.59
N LEU A 15 40.98 11.24 -6.90
CA LEU A 15 39.83 11.25 -6.01
C LEU A 15 38.56 11.11 -6.86
N TYR A 16 37.96 9.91 -6.84
CA TYR A 16 36.58 9.70 -7.24
C TYR A 16 35.68 10.47 -6.27
N ILE A 17 35.29 11.68 -6.65
CA ILE A 17 34.23 12.41 -5.97
C ILE A 17 32.93 11.73 -6.39
N ASN A 18 32.46 10.77 -5.58
CA ASN A 18 31.06 10.39 -5.59
C ASN A 18 30.26 11.61 -5.19
N THR A 19 29.74 12.35 -6.18
CA THR A 19 28.74 13.37 -5.97
C THR A 19 27.52 12.66 -5.39
N ILE A 20 27.36 12.72 -4.06
CA ILE A 20 26.11 12.35 -3.39
C ILE A 20 25.09 13.36 -3.87
N GLN A 21 24.39 13.04 -4.97
CA GLN A 21 23.25 13.81 -5.42
C GLN A 21 22.24 13.78 -4.28
N LYS A 22 22.09 14.92 -3.62
CA LYS A 22 21.13 15.10 -2.53
C LYS A 22 19.75 14.94 -3.19
N CYS A 23 19.15 13.75 -3.15
CA CYS A 23 17.85 13.47 -3.79
C CYS A 23 16.80 14.47 -3.28
N SER A 24 16.52 15.50 -4.09
CA SER A 24 15.46 16.45 -3.84
C SER A 24 14.14 15.79 -4.21
N VAL A 25 13.32 15.50 -3.21
CA VAL A 25 11.96 15.01 -3.45
C VAL A 25 11.06 16.21 -3.68
N HIS A 26 10.34 16.20 -4.79
CA HIS A 26 9.36 17.21 -5.16
C HIS A 26 7.95 16.66 -4.93
N ILE A 27 7.09 17.49 -4.34
CA ILE A 27 5.70 17.13 -4.03
C ILE A 27 4.78 18.12 -4.74
N HIS A 28 3.91 17.62 -5.60
CA HIS A 28 2.83 18.39 -6.19
C HIS A 28 1.49 17.97 -5.57
N SER A 29 0.65 18.91 -5.17
CA SER A 29 -0.66 18.62 -4.57
C SER A 29 -1.78 18.91 -5.56
N PHE A 30 -2.56 17.89 -5.91
CA PHE A 30 -3.76 18.05 -6.74
C PHE A 30 -4.97 18.40 -5.88
N THR A 31 -5.09 17.74 -4.73
CA THR A 31 -6.15 17.96 -3.75
C THR A 31 -5.57 17.82 -2.34
N ARG A 32 -6.37 18.11 -1.30
CA ARG A 32 -5.96 17.87 0.09
C ARG A 32 -5.67 16.39 0.41
N ASN A 33 -6.15 15.48 -0.43
CA ASN A 33 -6.03 14.04 -0.27
C ASN A 33 -5.04 13.39 -1.26
N MET A 34 -4.66 14.08 -2.34
CA MET A 34 -3.85 13.51 -3.41
C MET A 34 -2.63 14.37 -3.75
N GLN A 35 -1.46 13.75 -3.71
CA GLN A 35 -0.18 14.39 -4.02
C GLN A 35 0.68 13.47 -4.88
N LEU A 36 1.23 14.00 -5.97
CA LEU A 36 2.30 13.32 -6.71
C LEU A 36 3.64 13.63 -6.06
N ILE A 37 4.43 12.61 -5.82
CA ILE A 37 5.78 12.70 -5.27
C ILE A 37 6.73 12.17 -6.33
N SER A 38 7.73 12.97 -6.70
CA SER A 38 8.71 12.67 -7.75
C SER A 38 10.12 13.10 -7.35
N ASN A 39 11.13 12.49 -7.96
CA ASN A 39 12.51 12.99 -7.92
C ASN A 39 12.71 14.20 -8.85
N ASP A 40 11.84 14.36 -9.85
CA ASP A 40 11.88 15.45 -10.80
C ASP A 40 10.92 16.57 -10.39
N LYS A 41 11.34 17.81 -10.60
CA LYS A 41 10.43 18.95 -10.48
C LYS A 41 9.47 18.93 -11.67
N VAL A 42 8.23 18.52 -11.42
CA VAL A 42 7.15 18.52 -12.42
C VAL A 42 6.85 19.96 -12.83
N SER A 43 7.08 20.29 -14.10
CA SER A 43 6.95 21.68 -14.60
C SER A 43 5.60 22.00 -15.22
N GLU A 44 4.86 20.98 -15.70
CA GLU A 44 3.65 21.17 -16.50
C GLU A 44 2.52 20.27 -15.98
N ILE A 45 1.49 20.90 -15.39
CA ILE A 45 0.31 20.24 -14.83
C ILE A 45 -0.94 21.05 -15.19
N ASN A 46 -2.00 20.37 -15.60
CA ASN A 46 -3.31 20.96 -15.87
C ASN A 46 -4.40 20.21 -15.09
N GLY A 47 -4.87 20.78 -13.99
CA GLY A 47 -5.82 20.10 -13.10
C GLY A 47 -5.20 18.82 -12.52
N LEU A 48 -5.74 17.66 -12.88
CA LEU A 48 -5.22 16.34 -12.48
C LEU A 48 -4.20 15.76 -13.46
N GLU A 49 -4.04 16.36 -14.64
CA GLU A 49 -3.19 15.87 -15.72
C GLU A 49 -1.73 16.31 -15.55
N VAL A 50 -0.80 15.37 -15.68
CA VAL A 50 0.65 15.56 -15.68
C VAL A 50 1.13 15.56 -17.12
N LEU A 51 1.45 16.74 -17.62
CA LEU A 51 1.86 16.95 -19.01
C LEU A 51 3.37 16.69 -19.20
N ASP A 52 4.15 16.75 -18.13
CA ASP A 52 5.60 16.56 -18.17
C ASP A 52 5.98 15.15 -18.69
N PRO A 53 6.55 15.03 -19.90
CA PRO A 53 6.82 13.74 -20.54
C PRO A 53 7.92 12.93 -19.81
N ARG A 54 8.74 13.60 -18.99
CA ARG A 54 9.79 12.95 -18.20
C ARG A 54 9.22 12.13 -17.04
N VAL A 55 7.99 12.45 -16.62
CA VAL A 55 7.31 11.89 -15.45
C VAL A 55 6.14 11.00 -15.87
N ASN A 56 5.31 11.47 -16.81
CA ASN A 56 4.01 10.86 -17.10
C ASN A 56 4.05 9.49 -17.78
N SER A 57 5.23 9.01 -18.19
CA SER A 57 5.44 7.70 -18.84
C SER A 57 6.06 6.64 -17.91
N ARG A 58 6.32 7.01 -16.65
CA ARG A 58 6.98 6.11 -15.69
C ARG A 58 6.00 5.13 -15.02
N PRO A 59 6.51 4.04 -14.44
CA PRO A 59 5.72 3.24 -13.52
C PRO A 59 5.24 4.08 -12.34
N LEU A 60 4.04 3.79 -11.82
CA LEU A 60 3.42 4.55 -10.74
C LEU A 60 2.91 3.64 -9.62
N THR A 61 3.29 3.95 -8.38
CA THR A 61 2.69 3.35 -7.18
C THR A 61 1.65 4.27 -6.56
N LEU A 62 0.43 3.76 -6.42
CA LEU A 62 -0.62 4.39 -5.61
C LEU A 62 -0.38 4.05 -4.14
N LEU A 63 0.15 5.01 -3.38
CA LEU A 63 0.51 4.84 -1.98
C LEU A 63 -0.62 5.34 -1.08
N TYR A 64 -1.49 4.42 -0.65
CA TYR A 64 -2.61 4.71 0.24
C TYR A 64 -2.16 4.70 1.69
N THR A 65 -1.99 5.88 2.28
CA THR A 65 -1.39 6.05 3.60
C THR A 65 -2.35 5.66 4.74
N TRP A 66 -1.79 5.27 5.88
CA TRP A 66 -2.55 5.01 7.10
C TRP A 66 -3.10 6.30 7.73
N MET A 67 -4.03 6.13 8.68
CA MET A 67 -4.65 7.25 9.39
C MET A 67 -3.60 8.06 10.18
N LEU A 68 -3.66 9.40 10.10
CA LEU A 68 -2.75 10.34 10.77
C LEU A 68 -1.26 10.17 10.39
N ALA A 69 -0.96 9.58 9.23
CA ALA A 69 0.40 9.47 8.73
C ALA A 69 1.10 10.83 8.64
N LYS A 70 2.28 10.95 9.27
CA LYS A 70 3.13 12.16 9.15
C LYS A 70 3.95 12.08 7.87
N ASP A 71 4.11 13.21 7.20
CA ASP A 71 4.81 13.31 5.91
C ASP A 71 6.23 12.73 5.96
N LYS A 72 6.96 12.98 7.05
CA LYS A 72 8.31 12.43 7.25
C LYS A 72 8.38 10.90 7.17
N HIS A 73 7.30 10.19 7.50
CA HIS A 73 7.25 8.74 7.42
C HIS A 73 6.86 8.30 6.01
N VAL A 74 5.84 8.94 5.43
CA VAL A 74 5.41 8.67 4.05
C VAL A 74 6.56 8.85 3.08
N ILE A 75 7.36 9.91 3.22
CA ILE A 75 8.52 10.18 2.36
C ILE A 75 9.58 9.08 2.43
N LYS A 76 9.72 8.36 3.54
CA LYS A 76 10.64 7.20 3.62
C LYS A 76 10.15 6.06 2.73
N TYR A 77 8.86 5.76 2.76
CA TYR A 77 8.24 4.78 1.86
C TYR A 77 8.29 5.25 0.41
N SER A 78 8.01 6.54 0.13
CA SER A 78 8.09 7.07 -1.22
C SER A 78 9.50 6.95 -1.80
N LYS A 79 10.53 7.23 -1.01
CA LYS A 79 11.93 7.09 -1.46
C LYS A 79 12.27 5.68 -1.93
N PHE A 80 11.77 4.63 -1.27
CA PHE A 80 11.98 3.26 -1.73
C PHE A 80 11.58 3.07 -3.22
N TYR A 81 10.44 3.64 -3.62
CA TYR A 81 9.95 3.60 -5.00
C TYR A 81 10.70 4.55 -5.92
N LEU A 82 10.90 5.80 -5.48
CA LEU A 82 11.57 6.84 -6.27
C LEU A 82 13.01 6.47 -6.61
N ASP A 83 13.74 5.87 -5.68
CA ASP A 83 15.11 5.38 -5.87
C ASP A 83 15.19 4.27 -6.93
N ARG A 84 14.04 3.71 -7.33
CA ARG A 84 13.89 2.66 -8.37
C ARG A 84 13.19 3.17 -9.63
N GLY A 85 13.05 4.49 -9.78
CA GLY A 85 12.42 5.11 -10.96
C GLY A 85 10.90 4.95 -11.01
N ILE A 86 10.26 4.63 -9.88
CA ILE A 86 8.80 4.50 -9.76
C ILE A 86 8.24 5.77 -9.12
N GLU A 87 7.32 6.44 -9.82
CA GLU A 87 6.62 7.61 -9.30
C GLU A 87 5.62 7.21 -8.21
N VAL A 88 5.26 8.15 -7.32
CA VAL A 88 4.37 7.86 -6.20
C VAL A 88 3.20 8.83 -6.16
N LEU A 89 2.00 8.33 -6.38
CA LEU A 89 0.77 9.06 -6.06
C LEU A 89 0.38 8.73 -4.63
N ARG A 90 0.63 9.65 -3.72
CA ARG A 90 0.18 9.56 -2.33
C ARG A 90 -1.32 9.85 -2.27
N VAL A 91 -2.08 8.92 -1.72
CA VAL A 91 -3.52 9.08 -1.43
C VAL A 91 -3.74 8.98 0.08
N ARG A 92 -4.34 10.01 0.66
CA ARG A 92 -4.58 10.13 2.11
C ARG A 92 -6.07 10.08 2.43
N LEU A 93 -6.40 9.36 3.50
CA LEU A 93 -7.70 9.44 4.17
C LEU A 93 -7.57 10.30 5.45
N SER A 94 -8.46 11.27 5.66
CA SER A 94 -8.62 11.93 6.96
C SER A 94 -9.74 11.32 7.80
N LEU A 95 -9.76 11.59 9.11
CA LEU A 95 -10.84 11.16 10.01
C LEU A 95 -12.21 11.64 9.53
N PHE A 96 -12.29 12.88 9.04
CA PHE A 96 -13.53 13.45 8.53
C PHE A 96 -13.99 12.83 7.21
N ASP A 97 -13.06 12.29 6.43
CA ASP A 97 -13.38 11.58 5.19
C ASP A 97 -13.90 10.18 5.51
N LEU A 98 -13.28 9.52 6.50
CA LEU A 98 -13.75 8.24 7.02
C LEU A 98 -15.17 8.37 7.60
N LEU A 99 -15.42 9.34 8.49
CA LEU A 99 -16.71 9.54 9.16
C LEU A 99 -17.79 10.16 8.26
N ARG A 100 -17.52 10.42 6.98
CA ARG A 100 -18.52 10.94 6.04
C ARG A 100 -18.29 10.35 4.64
N PRO A 101 -18.47 9.04 4.43
CA PRO A 101 -18.03 8.38 3.20
C PRO A 101 -18.50 9.05 1.91
N THR A 102 -19.79 9.39 1.82
CA THR A 102 -20.40 10.02 0.63
C THR A 102 -19.81 11.39 0.27
N LYS A 103 -19.35 12.16 1.26
CA LYS A 103 -18.73 13.49 1.08
C LYS A 103 -17.21 13.47 1.30
N GLY A 104 -16.66 12.28 1.50
CA GLY A 104 -15.33 12.04 2.04
C GLY A 104 -14.62 10.98 1.22
N SER A 105 -14.55 9.75 1.73
CA SER A 105 -13.84 8.65 1.06
C SER A 105 -14.26 8.44 -0.39
N GLN A 106 -15.54 8.50 -0.72
CA GLN A 106 -16.01 8.31 -2.10
C GLN A 106 -15.60 9.44 -3.04
N VAL A 107 -15.52 10.67 -2.55
CA VAL A 107 -15.01 11.80 -3.34
C VAL A 107 -13.53 11.60 -3.65
N VAL A 108 -12.75 11.15 -2.67
CA VAL A 108 -11.33 10.85 -2.87
C VAL A 108 -11.15 9.66 -3.82
N ALA A 109 -11.98 8.63 -3.69
CA ALA A 109 -11.97 7.45 -4.55
C ALA A 109 -12.24 7.82 -6.02
N GLU A 110 -13.21 8.71 -6.25
CA GLU A 110 -13.54 9.26 -7.57
C GLU A 110 -12.39 10.09 -8.14
N GLN A 111 -11.81 11.00 -7.34
CA GLN A 111 -10.67 11.82 -7.76
C GLN A 111 -9.45 10.97 -8.16
N MET A 112 -9.24 9.83 -7.50
CA MET A 112 -8.18 8.89 -7.88
C MET A 112 -8.42 8.29 -9.27
N LEU A 113 -9.65 7.85 -9.55
CA LEU A 113 -9.99 7.32 -10.89
C LEU A 113 -9.90 8.40 -11.96
N GLN A 114 -10.34 9.62 -11.67
CA GLN A 114 -10.19 10.78 -12.57
C GLN A 114 -8.72 11.09 -12.88
N PHE A 115 -7.85 11.01 -11.87
CA PHE A 115 -6.41 11.16 -12.08
C PHE A 115 -5.86 10.07 -13.01
N LEU A 116 -6.23 8.80 -12.80
CA LEU A 116 -5.75 7.71 -13.66
C LEU A 116 -6.24 7.85 -15.11
N HIS A 117 -7.48 8.33 -15.30
CA HIS A 117 -8.04 8.63 -16.62
C HIS A 117 -7.34 9.80 -17.31
N ALA A 118 -7.06 10.88 -16.57
CA ALA A 118 -6.34 12.05 -17.08
C ALA A 118 -4.87 11.73 -17.41
N ASN A 119 -4.30 10.64 -16.87
CA ASN A 119 -2.91 10.28 -17.05
C ASN A 119 -2.77 8.84 -17.59
N PRO A 120 -3.12 8.59 -18.86
CA PRO A 120 -3.11 7.24 -19.44
C PRO A 120 -1.71 6.65 -19.56
N ASN A 121 -0.68 7.49 -19.65
CA ASN A 121 0.69 7.08 -19.92
C ASN A 121 1.44 6.51 -18.70
N PHE A 122 0.95 6.72 -17.47
CA PHE A 122 1.58 6.08 -16.30
C PHE A 122 1.42 4.56 -16.40
N GLY A 123 2.49 3.80 -16.30
CA GLY A 123 2.40 2.36 -16.40
C GLY A 123 3.75 1.66 -16.36
N PRO A 124 3.83 0.45 -15.81
CA PRO A 124 2.77 -0.27 -15.07
C PRO A 124 2.36 0.40 -13.74
N LEU A 125 1.20 0.00 -13.19
CA LEU A 125 0.67 0.51 -11.92
C LEU A 125 0.75 -0.54 -10.81
N THR A 126 1.06 -0.10 -9.59
CA THR A 126 0.89 -0.91 -8.37
C THR A 126 0.14 -0.14 -7.29
N VAL A 127 -0.58 -0.84 -6.43
CA VAL A 127 -1.13 -0.25 -5.20
C VAL A 127 -0.33 -0.72 -3.99
N HIS A 128 -0.06 0.19 -3.07
CA HIS A 128 0.46 -0.13 -1.75
C HIS A 128 -0.38 0.59 -0.69
N GLY A 129 -1.23 -0.17 -0.01
CA GLY A 129 -2.13 0.36 1.01
C GLY A 129 -1.75 -0.07 2.41
N PHE A 130 -1.83 0.89 3.33
CA PHE A 130 -1.56 0.69 4.75
C PHE A 130 -2.84 0.86 5.57
N SER A 131 -3.20 -0.11 6.40
CA SER A 131 -4.29 0.03 7.38
C SER A 131 -5.58 0.59 6.72
N ALA A 132 -6.11 1.72 7.19
CA ALA A 132 -7.27 2.42 6.62
C ALA A 132 -7.12 2.83 5.13
N GLY A 133 -5.91 2.82 4.59
CA GLY A 133 -5.66 2.99 3.15
C GLY A 133 -6.27 1.88 2.31
N GLY A 134 -6.36 0.65 2.84
CA GLY A 134 -7.05 -0.46 2.18
C GLY A 134 -8.54 -0.17 1.93
N TYR A 135 -9.22 0.34 2.96
CA TYR A 135 -10.60 0.80 2.83
C TYR A 135 -10.76 1.85 1.72
N LEU A 136 -9.89 2.87 1.68
CA LEU A 136 -10.01 3.95 0.70
C LEU A 136 -9.75 3.47 -0.73
N PHE A 137 -8.82 2.54 -0.94
CA PHE A 137 -8.64 1.93 -2.26
C PHE A 137 -9.87 1.11 -2.68
N CYS A 138 -10.44 0.33 -1.77
CA CYS A 138 -11.60 -0.48 -2.06
C CYS A 138 -12.85 0.36 -2.35
N GLU A 139 -12.98 1.58 -1.80
CA GLU A 139 -13.99 2.56 -2.23
C GLU A 139 -13.82 2.95 -3.71
N SER A 140 -12.60 3.01 -4.23
CA SER A 140 -12.36 3.18 -5.68
C SER A 140 -12.81 1.95 -6.47
N MET A 141 -12.63 0.74 -5.92
CA MET A 141 -13.12 -0.48 -6.57
C MET A 141 -14.65 -0.55 -6.62
N VAL A 142 -15.35 0.01 -5.61
CA VAL A 142 -16.81 0.17 -5.67
C VAL A 142 -17.20 1.00 -6.88
N LYS A 143 -16.55 2.15 -7.09
CA LYS A 143 -16.80 3.02 -8.25
C LYS A 143 -16.49 2.34 -9.59
N VAL A 144 -15.44 1.52 -9.62
CA VAL A 144 -15.12 0.71 -10.80
C VAL A 144 -16.24 -0.27 -11.12
N VAL A 145 -16.78 -0.98 -10.12
CA VAL A 145 -17.88 -1.94 -10.33
C VAL A 145 -19.18 -1.23 -10.71
N ASP A 146 -19.46 -0.06 -10.12
CA ASP A 146 -20.64 0.75 -10.44
C ASP A 146 -20.62 1.24 -11.91
N ASN A 147 -19.44 1.42 -12.52
CA ASN A 147 -19.29 1.79 -13.92
C ASN A 147 -18.08 1.09 -14.58
N MET A 148 -18.23 -0.22 -14.79
CA MET A 148 -17.17 -1.10 -15.31
C MET A 148 -16.77 -0.74 -16.75
N ASP A 149 -17.69 -0.26 -17.58
CA ASP A 149 -17.40 0.13 -18.96
C ASP A 149 -16.42 1.31 -19.01
N LEU A 150 -16.61 2.30 -18.12
CA LEU A 150 -15.72 3.44 -18.03
C LEU A 150 -14.39 3.09 -17.35
N HIS A 151 -14.41 2.43 -16.20
CA HIS A 151 -13.22 2.27 -15.36
C HIS A 151 -12.49 0.93 -15.53
N GLY A 152 -13.16 -0.11 -16.01
CA GLY A 152 -12.57 -1.44 -16.21
C GLY A 152 -11.27 -1.44 -17.02
N PRO A 153 -11.13 -0.62 -18.10
CA PRO A 153 -9.85 -0.50 -18.81
C PRO A 153 -8.66 -0.08 -17.95
N LEU A 154 -8.88 0.71 -16.88
CA LEU A 154 -7.82 1.14 -15.97
C LEU A 154 -7.20 -0.05 -15.22
N LEU A 155 -8.00 -1.07 -14.89
CA LEU A 155 -7.54 -2.24 -14.11
C LEU A 155 -6.43 -3.01 -14.84
N LYS A 156 -6.43 -3.00 -16.19
CA LYS A 156 -5.43 -3.67 -17.02
C LYS A 156 -4.01 -3.11 -16.86
N ARG A 157 -3.88 -1.88 -16.33
CA ARG A 157 -2.59 -1.24 -16.08
C ARG A 157 -1.96 -1.70 -14.76
N PHE A 158 -2.76 -2.27 -13.85
CA PHE A 158 -2.24 -2.75 -12.57
C PHE A 158 -1.55 -4.09 -12.75
N VAL A 159 -0.39 -4.24 -12.09
CA VAL A 159 0.39 -5.48 -12.12
C VAL A 159 0.51 -6.13 -10.74
N GLY A 160 0.24 -5.38 -9.66
CA GLY A 160 0.30 -5.93 -8.31
C GLY A 160 -0.32 -5.03 -7.24
N GLN A 161 -0.64 -5.65 -6.11
CA GLN A 161 -1.18 -4.99 -4.92
C GLN A 161 -0.40 -5.39 -3.66
N ILE A 162 -0.14 -4.42 -2.78
CA ILE A 162 0.60 -4.61 -1.53
C ILE A 162 -0.25 -4.09 -0.39
N TRP A 163 -0.46 -4.92 0.63
CA TRP A 163 -1.31 -4.61 1.77
C TRP A 163 -0.52 -4.77 3.07
N ASP A 164 -0.19 -3.64 3.70
CA ASP A 164 0.51 -3.61 5.00
C ASP A 164 -0.50 -3.32 6.11
N SER A 165 -0.65 -4.28 7.02
CA SER A 165 -1.48 -4.16 8.22
C SER A 165 -2.93 -3.76 7.93
N VAL A 166 -3.49 -4.12 6.77
CA VAL A 166 -4.90 -3.85 6.47
C VAL A 166 -5.79 -4.69 7.38
N GLY A 167 -6.83 -4.06 7.93
CA GLY A 167 -7.77 -4.69 8.84
C GLY A 167 -9.20 -4.58 8.33
N ASP A 168 -10.05 -5.48 8.80
CA ASP A 168 -11.48 -5.46 8.54
C ASP A 168 -12.15 -4.21 9.16
N ILE A 169 -13.27 -3.79 8.59
CA ILE A 169 -14.07 -2.62 8.99
C ILE A 169 -14.48 -2.65 10.46
N TYR A 170 -14.67 -3.84 11.04
CA TYR A 170 -15.01 -4.01 12.45
C TYR A 170 -13.85 -3.61 13.38
N GLN A 171 -12.64 -3.41 12.84
CA GLN A 171 -11.53 -2.82 13.58
C GLN A 171 -11.65 -1.31 13.72
N ILE A 172 -12.49 -0.60 12.96
CA ILE A 172 -12.56 0.88 13.02
C ILE A 172 -12.84 1.37 14.44
N PRO A 173 -13.86 0.89 15.18
CA PRO A 173 -14.15 1.38 16.53
C PRO A 173 -13.04 1.09 17.54
N TYR A 174 -12.24 0.04 17.31
CA TYR A 174 -11.19 -0.40 18.23
C TYR A 174 -9.82 0.21 17.89
N GLY A 175 -9.42 0.16 16.62
CA GLY A 175 -8.12 0.60 16.12
C GLY A 175 -8.01 2.11 16.04
N LEU A 176 -9.08 2.81 15.63
CA LEU A 176 -9.03 4.26 15.45
C LEU A 176 -8.75 5.04 16.74
N PRO A 177 -9.41 4.76 17.89
CA PRO A 177 -9.09 5.45 19.13
C PRO A 177 -7.63 5.27 19.56
N ARG A 178 -7.07 4.06 19.38
CA ARG A 178 -5.68 3.73 19.73
C ARG A 178 -4.66 4.42 18.82
N ALA A 179 -5.05 4.72 17.57
CA ALA A 179 -4.24 5.52 16.66
C ALA A 179 -4.25 7.02 17.03
N VAL A 180 -5.32 7.50 17.67
CA VAL A 180 -5.49 8.92 18.00
C VAL A 180 -4.84 9.29 19.34
N THR A 181 -4.94 8.43 20.36
CA THR A 181 -4.47 8.75 21.72
C THR A 181 -3.99 7.51 22.47
N SER A 182 -3.05 7.69 23.41
CA SER A 182 -2.64 6.67 24.37
C SER A 182 -3.47 6.65 25.67
N ASN A 183 -4.36 7.64 25.87
CA ASN A 183 -5.19 7.72 27.07
C ASN A 183 -6.33 6.69 27.03
N GLU A 184 -6.31 5.70 27.92
CA GLU A 184 -7.28 4.61 27.93
C GLU A 184 -8.73 5.05 28.13
N VAL A 185 -8.97 6.08 28.95
CA VAL A 185 -10.33 6.59 29.20
C VAL A 185 -10.89 7.21 27.92
N LEU A 186 -10.08 8.03 27.26
CA LEU A 186 -10.45 8.62 25.98
C LEU A 186 -10.61 7.55 24.89
N GLN A 187 -9.74 6.54 24.85
CA GLN A 187 -9.89 5.41 23.93
C GLN A 187 -11.23 4.69 24.11
N ARG A 188 -11.60 4.35 25.36
CA ARG A 188 -12.87 3.68 25.67
C ARG A 188 -14.08 4.55 25.31
N SER A 189 -13.99 5.87 25.55
CA SER A 189 -15.05 6.83 25.19
C SER A 189 -15.24 6.90 23.67
N MET A 190 -14.14 7.08 22.92
CA MET A 190 -14.16 7.11 21.46
C MET A 190 -14.63 5.79 20.85
N GLU A 191 -14.22 4.64 21.42
CA GLU A 191 -14.68 3.33 20.95
C GLU A 191 -16.20 3.20 21.10
N LYS A 192 -16.78 3.60 22.25
CA LYS A 192 -18.23 3.62 22.43
C LYS A 192 -18.92 4.53 21.43
N TYR A 193 -18.39 5.73 21.21
CA TYR A 193 -18.93 6.66 20.22
C TYR A 193 -18.89 6.09 18.79
N LEU A 194 -17.77 5.49 18.38
CA LEU A 194 -17.64 4.93 17.03
C LEU A 194 -18.56 3.73 16.82
N ARG A 195 -18.76 2.88 17.84
CA ARG A 195 -19.76 1.79 17.78
C ARG A 195 -21.18 2.34 17.64
N TRP A 196 -21.53 3.35 18.43
CA TRP A 196 -22.82 4.04 18.31
C TRP A 196 -22.98 4.63 16.91
N TYR A 197 -22.00 5.40 16.44
CA TYR A 197 -22.00 6.01 15.12
C TYR A 197 -22.20 4.97 14.01
N MET A 198 -21.46 3.86 14.01
CA MET A 198 -21.61 2.83 13.00
C MET A 198 -22.99 2.14 13.06
N ASN A 199 -23.55 1.93 14.25
CA ASN A 199 -24.88 1.31 14.38
C ASN A 199 -26.00 2.24 13.91
N PHE A 200 -25.91 3.55 14.18
CA PHE A 200 -26.99 4.50 13.90
C PHE A 200 -26.85 5.23 12.56
N ASN A 201 -25.66 5.24 11.95
CA ASN A 201 -25.40 5.86 10.64
C ASN A 201 -25.23 4.82 9.52
N TYR A 202 -26.02 3.73 9.55
CA TYR A 202 -25.86 2.65 8.58
C TYR A 202 -25.95 3.13 7.12
N GLU A 203 -27.02 3.85 6.78
CA GLU A 203 -27.26 4.33 5.41
C GLU A 203 -26.27 5.37 4.91
N THR A 204 -25.66 6.13 5.82
CA THR A 204 -24.79 7.26 5.46
C THR A 204 -23.30 6.92 5.60
N ALA A 205 -22.96 5.84 6.31
CA ALA A 205 -21.59 5.47 6.60
C ALA A 205 -21.33 3.96 6.56
N THR A 206 -21.96 3.18 7.42
CA THR A 206 -21.55 1.78 7.67
C THR A 206 -21.66 0.88 6.45
N ARG A 207 -22.73 1.05 5.66
CA ARG A 207 -22.90 0.32 4.41
C ARG A 207 -21.75 0.52 3.42
N HIS A 208 -21.07 1.67 3.47
CA HIS A 208 -19.92 1.96 2.61
C HIS A 208 -18.67 1.24 3.11
N TYR A 209 -18.46 1.17 4.43
CA TYR A 209 -17.42 0.33 4.99
C TYR A 209 -17.63 -1.12 4.59
N GLU A 210 -18.82 -1.67 4.81
CA GLU A 210 -19.17 -3.06 4.46
C GLU A 210 -18.96 -3.32 2.97
N ARG A 211 -19.47 -2.45 2.09
CA ARG A 211 -19.28 -2.60 0.64
C ARG A 211 -17.81 -2.53 0.22
N SER A 212 -17.02 -1.69 0.86
CA SER A 212 -15.56 -1.63 0.64
C SER A 212 -14.87 -2.92 1.10
N SER A 213 -15.31 -3.51 2.21
CA SER A 213 -14.85 -4.84 2.67
C SER A 213 -15.16 -5.93 1.62
N ASP A 214 -16.37 -5.91 1.05
CA ASP A 214 -16.74 -6.83 -0.03
C ASP A 214 -15.81 -6.68 -1.24
N MET A 215 -15.46 -5.46 -1.65
CA MET A 215 -14.51 -5.25 -2.76
C MET A 215 -13.13 -5.81 -2.48
N MET A 216 -12.66 -5.73 -1.23
CA MET A 216 -11.43 -6.42 -0.83
C MET A 216 -11.61 -7.94 -0.99
N HIS A 217 -12.75 -8.51 -0.55
CA HIS A 217 -13.09 -9.94 -0.63
C HIS A 217 -13.52 -10.48 -2.00
N GLU A 218 -13.76 -9.61 -2.97
CA GLU A 218 -14.00 -9.97 -4.37
C GLU A 218 -12.71 -9.94 -5.22
N ASN A 219 -11.65 -9.24 -4.76
CA ASN A 219 -10.44 -8.96 -5.54
C ASN A 219 -10.72 -8.31 -6.91
N THR A 220 -11.50 -7.23 -6.96
CA THR A 220 -11.87 -6.60 -8.24
C THR A 220 -10.65 -6.29 -9.12
N LEU A 221 -9.52 -5.94 -8.52
CA LEU A 221 -8.28 -5.65 -9.24
C LEU A 221 -7.70 -6.87 -9.97
N ASN A 222 -7.90 -8.08 -9.45
CA ASN A 222 -7.50 -9.35 -10.06
C ASN A 222 -6.01 -9.38 -10.51
N VAL A 223 -5.12 -8.92 -9.63
CA VAL A 223 -3.65 -8.96 -9.80
C VAL A 223 -2.97 -9.64 -8.60
N PRO A 224 -1.73 -10.14 -8.74
CA PRO A 224 -0.97 -10.69 -7.62
C PRO A 224 -0.90 -9.76 -6.40
N GLY A 225 -0.95 -10.33 -5.20
CA GLY A 225 -0.99 -9.58 -3.94
C GLY A 225 0.13 -9.97 -2.97
N LEU A 226 0.72 -8.97 -2.29
CA LEU A 226 1.62 -9.15 -1.15
C LEU A 226 0.96 -8.63 0.13
N PHE A 227 0.80 -9.48 1.14
CA PHE A 227 0.26 -9.08 2.45
C PHE A 227 1.36 -9.09 3.51
N ILE A 228 1.51 -7.96 4.19
CA ILE A 228 2.53 -7.76 5.22
C ILE A 228 1.83 -7.50 6.56
N PHE A 229 2.22 -8.25 7.59
CA PHE A 229 1.64 -8.16 8.92
C PHE A 229 2.63 -8.59 10.00
N SER A 230 2.22 -8.50 11.27
CA SER A 230 3.04 -8.87 12.43
C SER A 230 2.23 -9.64 13.46
N LYS A 231 2.85 -10.61 14.16
CA LYS A 231 2.15 -11.42 15.18
C LYS A 231 1.61 -10.59 16.34
N VAL A 232 2.25 -9.45 16.63
CA VAL A 232 1.83 -8.54 17.72
C VAL A 232 0.93 -7.41 17.25
N ASP A 233 0.64 -7.32 15.95
CA ASP A 233 -0.32 -6.32 15.47
C ASP A 233 -1.74 -6.73 15.88
N THR A 234 -2.33 -5.97 16.79
CA THR A 234 -3.70 -6.22 17.26
C THR A 234 -4.75 -6.13 16.17
N SER A 235 -4.48 -5.40 15.07
CA SER A 235 -5.34 -5.37 13.88
C SER A 235 -5.37 -6.74 13.20
N PHE A 236 -4.24 -7.46 13.15
CA PHE A 236 -4.15 -8.81 12.63
C PHE A 236 -4.82 -9.86 13.56
N ARG A 237 -4.57 -9.75 14.87
CA ARG A 237 -5.04 -10.76 15.86
C ARG A 237 -6.57 -10.88 15.95
N ARG A 238 -7.31 -9.80 15.71
CA ARG A 238 -8.78 -9.82 15.79
C ARG A 238 -9.48 -10.15 14.46
N VAL A 239 -8.88 -9.84 13.31
CA VAL A 239 -9.44 -10.26 12.01
C VAL A 239 -9.45 -11.80 11.91
N CYS A 240 -8.39 -12.46 12.40
CA CYS A 240 -8.36 -13.92 12.53
C CYS A 240 -9.40 -14.49 13.52
N GLN A 241 -9.92 -13.69 14.45
CA GLN A 241 -10.89 -14.12 15.46
C GLN A 241 -12.34 -14.04 14.93
N TYR A 242 -12.67 -12.99 14.17
CA TYR A 242 -13.98 -12.87 13.50
C TYR A 242 -14.13 -13.85 12.33
N ALA A 243 -13.02 -14.19 11.67
CA ALA A 243 -12.94 -15.22 10.64
C ALA A 243 -13.52 -16.58 11.06
N SER A 244 -13.35 -16.94 12.33
CA SER A 244 -13.78 -18.23 12.89
C SER A 244 -15.25 -18.28 13.32
N GLY A 245 -16.00 -17.18 13.22
CA GLY A 245 -17.33 -17.03 13.81
C GLY A 245 -18.49 -16.75 12.85
N SER A 246 -18.26 -16.46 11.56
CA SER A 246 -19.36 -16.06 10.67
C SER A 246 -19.15 -16.48 9.21
N GLN A 247 -20.19 -17.05 8.61
CA GLN A 247 -20.26 -17.45 7.20
C GLN A 247 -19.96 -16.25 6.28
N MET A 248 -18.81 -16.26 5.60
CA MET A 248 -18.48 -15.32 4.53
C MET A 248 -18.06 -16.10 3.27
N GLY A 249 -18.73 -15.85 2.14
CA GLY A 249 -18.43 -16.43 0.83
C GLY A 249 -17.81 -15.40 -0.13
N GLY A 250 -16.94 -15.83 -1.05
CA GLY A 250 -16.32 -14.95 -2.06
C GLY A 250 -15.05 -15.56 -2.72
N LYS A 251 -14.44 -14.84 -3.68
CA LYS A 251 -13.18 -15.26 -4.36
C LYS A 251 -11.97 -15.31 -3.41
N TRP A 252 -12.06 -14.62 -2.27
CA TRP A 252 -11.13 -14.74 -1.15
C TRP A 252 -11.63 -15.68 -0.02
N LYS A 253 -12.43 -16.71 -0.31
CA LYS A 253 -12.70 -17.79 0.68
C LYS A 253 -11.41 -18.40 1.26
N ASN A 254 -10.29 -18.21 0.57
CA ASN A 254 -8.95 -18.58 1.03
C ASN A 254 -8.24 -17.54 1.91
N TYR A 255 -8.66 -16.27 2.01
CA TYR A 255 -8.05 -15.31 2.96
C TYR A 255 -8.39 -15.68 4.41
N LEU A 256 -9.62 -16.19 4.64
CA LEU A 256 -10.04 -16.75 5.93
C LEU A 256 -9.33 -18.07 6.26
N ILE A 257 -9.17 -18.97 5.28
CA ILE A 257 -8.36 -20.19 5.46
C ILE A 257 -6.87 -19.83 5.67
N PHE A 258 -6.38 -18.73 5.07
CA PHE A 258 -5.01 -18.25 5.22
C PHE A 258 -4.76 -17.60 6.60
N GLN A 259 -5.73 -16.83 7.11
CA GLN A 259 -5.69 -16.21 8.43
C GLN A 259 -5.96 -17.19 9.58
N GLU A 260 -6.88 -18.15 9.42
CA GLU A 260 -7.09 -19.24 10.39
C GLU A 260 -5.92 -20.23 10.42
N LYS A 261 -5.33 -20.59 9.26
CA LYS A 261 -4.20 -21.54 9.22
C LYS A 261 -2.86 -20.96 9.68
N CYS A 262 -2.68 -19.63 9.71
CA CYS A 262 -1.53 -19.03 10.40
C CYS A 262 -1.56 -19.28 11.91
N LEU A 263 -2.74 -19.52 12.51
CA LEU A 263 -2.84 -19.99 13.90
C LEU A 263 -2.53 -21.49 14.03
N LEU A 264 -2.92 -22.32 13.04
CA LEU A 264 -2.55 -23.75 13.00
C LEU A 264 -1.05 -23.98 12.78
N VAL A 265 -0.34 -23.07 12.11
CA VAL A 265 1.14 -23.09 12.02
C VAL A 265 1.79 -22.79 13.38
N VAL A 266 1.09 -22.13 14.31
CA VAL A 266 1.57 -21.88 15.68
C VAL A 266 1.14 -22.98 16.65
N LEU A 267 0.19 -23.87 16.29
CA LEU A 267 -0.35 -24.91 17.17
C LEU A 267 -0.24 -26.36 16.67
N CYS A 268 0.18 -26.66 15.43
CA CYS A 268 0.15 -28.03 14.90
C CYS A 268 1.50 -28.47 14.28
N THR A 269 2.08 -29.50 14.89
CA THR A 269 3.40 -30.10 14.59
C THR A 269 3.40 -31.10 13.42
N THR A 270 2.46 -31.05 12.47
CA THR A 270 2.35 -32.13 11.46
C THR A 270 2.26 -31.61 10.02
N PHE A 271 3.42 -31.59 9.36
CA PHE A 271 3.71 -30.96 8.07
C PHE A 271 3.22 -31.76 6.84
N GLN A 272 2.77 -33.01 7.00
CA GLN A 272 2.77 -33.98 5.89
C GLN A 272 1.43 -34.17 5.14
N ARG A 273 0.28 -33.73 5.68
CA ARG A 273 -1.04 -33.81 5.00
C ARG A 273 -1.44 -32.55 4.22
N HIS A 274 -0.58 -31.53 4.19
CA HIS A 274 -0.87 -30.22 3.59
C HIS A 274 -0.68 -30.15 2.06
N TRP A 275 0.14 -31.03 1.47
CA TRP A 275 0.56 -30.94 0.07
C TRP A 275 -0.50 -31.43 -0.93
N GLU A 276 -1.19 -32.53 -0.62
CA GLU A 276 -2.17 -33.16 -1.53
C GLU A 276 -3.46 -32.33 -1.70
N LEU A 277 -3.90 -31.66 -0.63
CA LEU A 277 -5.02 -30.71 -0.69
C LEU A 277 -4.68 -29.46 -1.52
N MET A 278 -3.44 -28.96 -1.45
CA MET A 278 -3.00 -27.81 -2.24
C MET A 278 -2.96 -28.12 -3.75
N ILE A 279 -2.65 -29.37 -4.14
CA ILE A 279 -2.66 -29.82 -5.54
C ILE A 279 -4.08 -29.93 -6.08
N PHE A 280 -5.04 -30.44 -5.30
CA PHE A 280 -6.44 -30.56 -5.73
C PHE A 280 -7.08 -29.19 -6.02
N TYR A 281 -6.86 -28.19 -5.16
CA TYR A 281 -7.40 -26.84 -5.36
C TYR A 281 -6.74 -26.10 -6.53
N ARG A 282 -5.43 -26.31 -6.77
CA ARG A 282 -4.66 -25.72 -7.88
C ARG A 282 -5.26 -25.98 -9.26
N ASN A 283 -5.96 -27.10 -9.44
CA ASN A 283 -6.50 -27.53 -10.73
C ASN A 283 -7.91 -26.98 -11.03
N VAL A 284 -8.62 -26.41 -10.05
CA VAL A 284 -10.05 -26.02 -10.20
C VAL A 284 -10.27 -24.51 -10.30
N TYR A 285 -9.40 -23.69 -9.70
CA TYR A 285 -9.56 -22.23 -9.70
C TYR A 285 -8.30 -21.55 -10.24
N GLN A 286 -8.46 -20.71 -11.26
CA GLN A 286 -7.40 -19.96 -11.93
C GLN A 286 -6.69 -19.04 -10.90
N PHE A 287 -5.57 -19.49 -10.33
CA PHE A 287 -4.97 -18.87 -9.15
C PHE A 287 -4.28 -17.54 -9.44
N LEU A 288 -4.78 -16.47 -8.82
CA LEU A 288 -4.01 -15.27 -8.53
C LEU A 288 -2.88 -15.60 -7.54
N MET A 289 -1.68 -15.08 -7.79
CA MET A 289 -0.53 -15.30 -6.90
C MET A 289 -0.65 -14.43 -5.65
N VAL A 290 -0.60 -15.06 -4.47
CA VAL A 290 -0.65 -14.39 -3.17
C VAL A 290 0.64 -14.69 -2.41
N TYR A 291 1.31 -13.64 -1.96
CA TYR A 291 2.54 -13.67 -1.17
C TYR A 291 2.27 -13.06 0.19
N THR A 292 2.97 -13.53 1.22
CA THR A 292 2.81 -12.96 2.57
C THR A 292 4.11 -12.85 3.33
N LYS A 293 4.18 -11.86 4.20
CA LYS A 293 5.25 -11.65 5.16
C LYS A 293 4.68 -11.41 6.55
N CYS A 294 5.04 -12.26 7.50
CA CYS A 294 4.69 -12.12 8.90
C CYS A 294 5.94 -11.79 9.74
N PHE A 295 6.00 -10.59 10.30
CA PHE A 295 7.03 -10.17 11.24
C PHE A 295 6.72 -10.67 12.67
N ALA A 296 7.77 -10.85 13.48
CA ALA A 296 7.61 -11.39 14.82
C ALA A 296 6.88 -10.42 15.77
N ASP A 297 7.31 -9.16 15.80
CA ASP A 297 6.99 -8.27 16.93
C ASP A 297 7.06 -6.76 16.58
N SER A 298 6.80 -6.40 15.33
CA SER A 298 6.65 -4.98 14.95
C SER A 298 5.24 -4.46 15.25
N PRO A 299 5.10 -3.24 15.79
CA PRO A 299 3.80 -2.58 15.94
C PRO A 299 3.09 -2.36 14.60
N HIS A 300 1.80 -2.06 14.66
CA HIS A 300 0.95 -1.74 13.49
C HIS A 300 1.62 -0.72 12.57
N VAL A 301 1.72 -1.04 11.26
CA VAL A 301 2.29 -0.17 10.20
C VAL A 301 3.75 0.27 10.47
N SER A 302 4.42 -0.39 11.41
CA SER A 302 5.79 -0.06 11.82
C SER A 302 6.81 -1.12 11.38
N HIS A 303 6.40 -2.00 10.47
CA HIS A 303 7.22 -3.10 9.92
C HIS A 303 8.49 -2.56 9.25
N TYR A 304 8.34 -1.60 8.33
CA TYR A 304 9.47 -0.94 7.66
C TYR A 304 10.43 -0.26 8.65
N LEU A 305 9.91 0.33 9.73
CA LEU A 305 10.75 1.02 10.71
C LEU A 305 11.62 0.03 11.49
N LYS A 306 11.06 -1.12 11.89
CA LYS A 306 11.75 -2.12 12.70
C LYS A 306 12.60 -3.09 11.87
N TYR A 307 12.06 -3.53 10.74
CA TYR A 307 12.62 -4.56 9.87
C TYR A 307 12.97 -4.02 8.48
N LYS A 308 13.58 -2.83 8.42
CA LYS A 308 13.77 -2.08 7.16
C LYS A 308 14.30 -2.94 6.01
N ARG A 309 15.45 -3.58 6.21
CA ARG A 309 16.13 -4.36 5.15
C ARG A 309 15.25 -5.49 4.66
N GLU A 310 14.75 -6.31 5.58
CA GLU A 310 13.89 -7.45 5.25
C GLU A 310 12.58 -7.00 4.58
N TYR A 311 11.99 -5.89 5.03
CA TYR A 311 10.82 -5.31 4.38
C TYR A 311 11.11 -4.86 2.94
N GLU A 312 12.22 -4.16 2.72
CA GLU A 312 12.65 -3.71 1.39
C GLU A 312 13.00 -4.88 0.46
N ASP A 313 13.57 -5.95 0.99
CA ASP A 313 13.90 -7.18 0.26
C ASP A 313 12.61 -7.88 -0.22
N GLU A 314 11.61 -8.03 0.66
CA GLU A 314 10.31 -8.62 0.32
C GLU A 314 9.55 -7.77 -0.72
N LEU A 315 9.56 -6.44 -0.55
CA LEU A 315 8.97 -5.53 -1.54
C LEU A 315 9.68 -5.65 -2.88
N THR A 316 11.01 -5.62 -2.89
CA THR A 316 11.80 -5.70 -4.13
C THR A 316 11.52 -7.01 -4.84
N ALA A 317 11.54 -8.15 -4.13
CA ALA A 317 11.25 -9.46 -4.69
C ALA A 317 9.83 -9.54 -5.27
N PHE A 318 8.83 -8.95 -4.61
CA PHE A 318 7.47 -8.90 -5.14
C PHE A 318 7.37 -8.02 -6.39
N LEU A 319 7.96 -6.82 -6.36
CA LEU A 319 7.95 -5.88 -7.48
C LEU A 319 8.65 -6.43 -8.73
N GLU A 320 9.74 -7.20 -8.56
CA GLU A 320 10.39 -7.94 -9.65
C GLU A 320 9.46 -9.03 -10.22
N LYS A 321 8.79 -9.81 -9.36
CA LYS A 321 7.86 -10.88 -9.79
C LYS A 321 6.68 -10.37 -10.59
N VAL A 322 6.15 -9.19 -10.26
CA VAL A 322 5.02 -8.58 -10.99
C VAL A 322 5.46 -7.71 -12.17
N GLY A 323 6.76 -7.67 -12.50
CA GLY A 323 7.27 -6.91 -13.64
C GLY A 323 7.24 -5.38 -13.44
N MET A 324 7.15 -4.91 -12.20
CA MET A 324 7.27 -3.48 -11.88
C MET A 324 8.74 -3.03 -11.87
N LEU A 325 9.67 -3.94 -11.55
CA LEU A 325 11.12 -3.74 -11.61
C LEU A 325 11.73 -4.73 -12.60
N SER A 326 12.78 -4.30 -13.31
CA SER A 326 13.63 -5.22 -14.06
C SER A 326 14.31 -6.20 -13.11
N SER A 327 14.57 -7.44 -13.55
CA SER A 327 15.23 -8.41 -12.67
C SER A 327 16.69 -8.02 -12.44
N SER A 328 17.27 -8.46 -11.32
CA SER A 328 18.70 -8.27 -11.04
C SER A 328 19.62 -8.83 -12.15
N LYS A 329 19.17 -9.85 -12.90
CA LYS A 329 19.89 -10.39 -14.06
C LYS A 329 19.92 -9.41 -15.24
N ASP A 330 18.83 -8.71 -15.50
CA ASP A 330 18.74 -7.75 -16.61
C ASP A 330 19.60 -6.51 -16.35
N ARG A 331 19.74 -6.10 -15.08
CA ARG A 331 20.62 -4.99 -14.68
C ARG A 331 22.11 -5.30 -14.90
N ALA A 332 22.53 -6.55 -14.72
CA ALA A 332 23.91 -6.99 -14.91
C ALA A 332 24.32 -7.16 -16.40
N VAL A 333 23.34 -7.23 -17.30
CA VAL A 333 23.57 -7.30 -18.76
C VAL A 333 23.67 -5.90 -19.38
N LEU A 334 23.17 -4.88 -18.68
CA LEU A 334 23.16 -3.46 -19.10
C LEU A 334 24.28 -2.62 -18.45
N SER A 335 25.08 -3.21 -17.55
CA SER A 335 26.27 -2.62 -16.92
C SER A 335 27.53 -3.25 -17.48
#